data_AF-A0A3M7ST19-F1
#
_entry.id   AF-A0A3M7ST19-F1
#
_cell.length_a   1.000
_cell.length_b   1.000
_cell.length_c   1.000
_cell.angle_alpha   90.00
_cell.angle_beta   90.00
_cell.angle_gamma   90.00
#
_symmetry.space_group_name_H-M   'P 1'
#
loop_
_entity.id
_entity.type
_entity.pdbx_description
1 polymer ?
#
loop_
_entity_poly.entity_id
_entity_poly.type
_entity_poly.pdbx_seq_one_letter_code
_entity_poly.pdbx_strand_id
1 'polypeptide(L)'
;MDELMTIIYGMEKTFLDQETEANIDFLSLRDELTNKALEEKQQLKSALETKIGSMHKEHEKAMKDYLDFNEERQKNFDALKKKDEVSAMDIDTQMRKIQNLTDMINTLKAKINQNTSEAQEANNATKENRDMMNKHFHELKYQMKQMQDLMKRKLTKLTVQSNSSIECLRKKEEKVKLILRLSEMCRKLETEEEKILPFYASSLSQEEEEEIQQALFEKPGSELADAMKDYLSLENFWKRYNKVLLDKVSLDKEKHMLSTENAQLRLLLKQYLDGISVNDEVMSSANPLFIINNRTNVSHNILQPKKRIQRIN
;
A
#
# COMPACT_ATOMS: atom_id res chain seq x y z
N MET A 1 155.62 102.88 -71.20
CA MET A 1 155.70 101.40 -71.24
C MET A 1 155.54 100.77 -69.86
N ASP A 2 155.83 101.47 -68.75
CA ASP A 2 155.60 100.94 -67.38
C ASP A 2 154.16 101.11 -66.84
N GLU A 3 153.31 101.98 -67.42
CA GLU A 3 151.92 102.14 -66.96
C GLU A 3 151.01 100.93 -67.30
N LEU A 4 151.38 100.11 -68.28
CA LEU A 4 150.56 98.97 -68.72
C LEU A 4 150.71 97.74 -67.80
N MET A 5 151.90 97.53 -67.23
CA MET A 5 152.17 96.41 -66.30
C MET A 5 151.45 96.57 -64.96
N THR A 6 151.31 97.81 -64.47
CA THR A 6 150.60 98.11 -63.22
C THR A 6 149.10 97.85 -63.34
N ILE A 7 148.51 98.10 -64.52
CA ILE A 7 147.09 97.83 -64.79
C ILE A 7 146.84 96.32 -64.91
N ILE A 8 147.73 95.57 -65.56
CA ILE A 8 147.60 94.10 -65.70
C ILE A 8 147.73 93.41 -64.33
N TYR A 9 148.72 93.78 -63.51
CA TYR A 9 148.87 93.21 -62.17
C TYR A 9 147.70 93.57 -61.24
N GLY A 10 147.16 94.79 -61.37
CA GLY A 10 145.95 95.21 -60.66
C GLY A 10 144.73 94.38 -61.08
N MET A 11 144.54 94.15 -62.38
CA MET A 11 143.45 93.32 -62.90
C MET A 11 143.56 91.86 -62.47
N GLU A 12 144.76 91.28 -62.53
CA GLU A 12 145.01 89.88 -62.17
C GLU A 12 144.79 89.63 -60.68
N LYS A 13 145.18 90.58 -59.82
CA LYS A 13 144.87 90.56 -58.39
C LYS A 13 143.37 90.70 -58.13
N THR A 14 142.68 91.61 -58.83
CA THR A 14 141.22 91.74 -58.67
C THR A 14 140.46 90.51 -59.17
N PHE A 15 140.95 89.83 -60.20
CA PHE A 15 140.35 88.58 -60.69
C PHE A 15 140.57 87.43 -59.71
N LEU A 16 141.76 87.32 -59.12
CA LEU A 16 142.06 86.30 -58.11
C LEU A 16 141.26 86.53 -56.82
N ASP A 17 141.16 87.78 -56.37
CA ASP A 17 140.34 88.15 -55.21
C ASP A 17 138.86 87.82 -55.50
N GLN A 18 138.34 88.14 -56.70
CA GLN A 18 136.97 87.74 -57.11
C GLN A 18 136.77 86.23 -57.20
N GLU A 19 137.76 85.46 -57.64
CA GLU A 19 137.68 83.99 -57.71
C GLU A 19 137.66 83.36 -56.31
N THR A 20 138.48 83.88 -55.40
CA THR A 20 138.49 83.43 -54.00
C THR A 20 137.22 83.81 -53.26
N GLU A 21 136.69 85.02 -53.47
CA GLU A 21 135.42 85.47 -52.92
C GLU A 21 134.26 84.61 -53.46
N ALA A 22 134.23 84.32 -54.77
CA ALA A 22 133.24 83.43 -55.37
C ALA A 22 133.32 81.99 -54.84
N ASN A 23 134.53 81.47 -54.55
CA ASN A 23 134.70 80.14 -53.97
C ASN A 23 134.28 80.08 -52.49
N ILE A 24 134.57 81.14 -51.71
CA ILE A 24 134.13 81.24 -50.31
C ILE A 24 132.61 81.35 -50.26
N ASP A 25 132.00 82.15 -51.13
CA ASP A 25 130.55 82.28 -51.25
C ASP A 25 129.90 80.97 -51.70
N PHE A 26 130.50 80.24 -52.63
CA PHE A 26 130.01 78.93 -53.06
C PHE A 26 130.08 77.89 -51.93
N LEU A 27 131.18 77.85 -51.18
CA LEU A 27 131.34 76.94 -50.03
C LEU A 27 130.37 77.30 -48.90
N SER A 28 130.17 78.59 -48.63
CA SER A 28 129.19 79.08 -47.66
C SER A 28 127.77 78.72 -48.07
N LEU A 29 127.38 78.97 -49.32
CA LEU A 29 126.07 78.64 -49.85
C LEU A 29 125.82 77.13 -49.86
N ARG A 30 126.85 76.32 -50.14
CA ARG A 30 126.78 74.86 -50.07
C ARG A 30 126.57 74.40 -48.63
N ASP A 31 127.33 74.95 -47.68
CA ASP A 31 127.23 74.56 -46.28
C ASP A 31 125.89 75.01 -45.68
N GLU A 32 125.38 76.19 -46.04
CA GLU A 32 124.01 76.64 -45.74
C GLU A 32 122.94 75.72 -46.34
N LEU A 33 123.08 75.32 -47.61
CA LEU A 33 122.16 74.37 -48.26
C LEU A 33 122.18 73.01 -47.56
N THR A 34 123.36 72.51 -47.18
CA THR A 34 123.47 71.23 -46.48
C THR A 34 122.91 71.30 -45.06
N ASN A 35 123.15 72.39 -44.33
CA ASN A 35 122.59 72.61 -43.00
C ASN A 35 121.08 72.79 -43.06
N LYS A 36 120.56 73.54 -44.02
CA LYS A 36 119.12 73.70 -44.24
C LYS A 36 118.46 72.37 -44.60
N ALA A 37 119.07 71.56 -45.46
CA ALA A 37 118.58 70.22 -45.76
C ALA A 37 118.63 69.29 -44.53
N LEU A 38 119.65 69.42 -43.68
CA LEU A 38 119.77 68.66 -42.43
C LEU A 38 118.71 69.09 -41.40
N GLU A 39 118.46 70.39 -41.27
CA GLU A 39 117.42 70.96 -40.43
C GLU A 39 116.03 70.57 -40.90
N GLU A 40 115.73 70.66 -42.21
CA GLU A 40 114.46 70.22 -42.79
C GLU A 40 114.25 68.72 -42.57
N LYS A 41 115.29 67.90 -42.73
CA LYS A 41 115.25 66.47 -42.42
C LYS A 41 114.99 66.22 -40.94
N GLN A 42 115.64 66.96 -40.04
CA GLN A 42 115.49 66.79 -38.60
C GLN A 42 114.13 67.30 -38.11
N GLN A 43 113.61 68.39 -38.69
CA GLN A 43 112.25 68.89 -38.46
C GLN A 43 111.21 67.89 -38.95
N LEU A 44 111.37 67.35 -40.16
CA LEU A 44 110.48 66.32 -40.70
C LEU A 44 110.52 65.04 -39.84
N LYS A 45 111.72 64.62 -39.42
CA LYS A 45 111.89 63.49 -38.51
C LYS A 45 111.18 63.73 -37.18
N SER A 46 111.39 64.89 -36.56
CA SER A 46 110.72 65.27 -35.30
C SER A 46 109.18 65.32 -35.45
N ALA A 47 108.68 65.86 -36.56
CA ALA A 47 107.25 65.90 -36.86
C ALA A 47 106.66 64.49 -37.09
N LEU A 48 107.39 63.62 -37.80
CA LEU A 48 107.00 62.23 -38.01
C LEU A 48 107.07 61.41 -36.72
N GLU A 49 108.11 61.59 -35.89
CA GLU A 49 108.23 60.95 -34.58
C GLU A 49 107.11 61.42 -33.63
N THR A 50 106.76 62.70 -33.66
CA THR A 50 105.63 63.24 -32.90
C THR A 50 104.31 62.64 -33.37
N LYS A 51 104.11 62.50 -34.69
CA LYS A 51 102.90 61.91 -35.26
C LYS A 51 102.80 60.39 -35.03
N ILE A 52 103.91 59.68 -35.13
CA ILE A 52 103.99 58.26 -34.78
C ILE A 52 103.70 58.09 -33.29
N GLY A 53 104.26 58.94 -32.43
CA GLY A 53 104.00 58.93 -31.00
C GLY A 53 102.54 59.24 -30.65
N SER A 54 101.90 60.19 -31.33
CA SER A 54 100.49 60.50 -31.14
C SER A 54 99.58 59.35 -31.61
N MET A 55 99.86 58.79 -32.80
CA MET A 55 99.12 57.64 -33.32
C MET A 55 99.31 56.40 -32.45
N HIS A 56 100.50 56.17 -31.91
CA HIS A 56 100.74 55.06 -30.99
C HIS A 56 99.95 55.22 -29.70
N LYS A 57 99.92 56.42 -29.11
CA LYS A 57 99.10 56.72 -27.94
C LYS A 57 97.60 56.56 -28.20
N GLU A 58 97.13 57.01 -29.37
CA GLU A 58 95.72 56.82 -29.77
C GLU A 58 95.38 55.34 -29.95
N HIS A 59 96.27 54.56 -30.56
CA HIS A 59 96.09 53.12 -30.72
C HIS A 59 96.12 52.39 -29.37
N GLU A 60 97.07 52.69 -28.49
CA GLU A 60 97.12 52.13 -27.13
C GLU A 60 95.86 52.48 -26.34
N LYS A 61 95.39 53.72 -26.44
CA LYS A 61 94.15 54.16 -25.79
C LYS A 61 92.93 53.41 -26.34
N ALA A 62 92.75 53.34 -27.65
CA ALA A 62 91.64 52.63 -28.28
C ALA A 62 91.67 51.11 -27.97
N MET A 63 92.86 50.51 -27.94
CA MET A 63 93.04 49.11 -27.57
C MET A 63 92.69 48.88 -26.09
N LYS A 64 93.12 49.78 -25.20
CA LYS A 64 92.76 49.72 -23.79
C LYS A 64 91.26 49.89 -23.57
N ASP A 65 90.64 50.90 -24.19
CA ASP A 65 89.20 51.14 -24.09
C ASP A 65 88.39 49.95 -24.64
N TYR A 66 88.85 49.30 -25.72
CA TYR A 66 88.23 48.09 -26.25
C TYR A 66 88.38 46.89 -25.32
N LEU A 67 89.58 46.69 -24.74
CA LEU A 67 89.83 45.63 -23.77
C LEU A 67 88.97 45.81 -22.52
N ASP A 68 88.93 47.02 -21.96
CA ASP A 68 88.14 47.35 -20.77
C ASP A 68 86.63 47.16 -21.05
N PHE A 69 86.13 47.65 -22.20
CA PHE A 69 84.74 47.46 -22.61
C PHE A 69 84.39 45.99 -22.87
N ASN A 70 85.29 45.23 -23.50
CA ASN A 70 85.07 43.81 -23.74
C ASN A 70 85.13 42.99 -22.45
N GLU A 71 86.01 43.34 -21.51
CA GLU A 71 86.11 42.69 -20.20
C GLU A 71 84.84 42.94 -19.36
N GLU A 72 84.33 44.17 -19.34
CA GLU A 72 83.08 44.50 -18.66
C GLU A 72 81.87 43.80 -19.32
N ARG A 73 81.80 43.78 -20.64
CA ARG A 73 80.76 43.06 -21.39
C ARG A 73 80.83 41.55 -21.16
N GLN A 74 82.04 40.99 -21.08
CA GLN A 74 82.24 39.57 -20.81
C GLN A 74 81.83 39.21 -19.38
N LYS A 75 82.19 40.03 -18.39
CA LYS A 75 81.70 39.88 -17.00
C LYS A 75 80.18 39.94 -16.91
N ASN A 76 79.54 40.88 -17.62
CA ASN A 76 78.09 41.00 -17.64
C ASN A 76 77.41 39.80 -18.33
N PHE A 77 77.99 39.33 -19.44
CA PHE A 77 77.51 38.12 -20.12
C PHE A 77 77.62 36.89 -19.21
N ASP A 78 78.76 36.68 -18.56
CA ASP A 78 78.96 35.56 -17.65
C ASP A 78 78.01 35.61 -16.44
N ALA A 79 77.72 36.81 -15.93
CA ALA A 79 76.75 37.02 -14.86
C ALA A 79 75.31 36.68 -15.30
N LEU A 80 74.91 37.12 -16.50
CA LEU A 80 73.60 36.78 -17.07
C LEU A 80 73.49 35.30 -17.38
N LYS A 81 74.52 34.70 -17.96
CA LYS A 81 74.56 33.26 -18.27
C LYS A 81 74.39 32.40 -17.00
N LYS A 82 75.09 32.74 -15.92
CA LYS A 82 74.91 32.04 -14.63
C LYS A 82 73.49 32.18 -14.09
N LYS A 83 72.87 33.36 -14.22
CA LYS A 83 71.46 33.56 -13.82
C LYS A 83 70.50 32.75 -14.69
N ASP A 84 70.73 32.67 -15.99
CA ASP A 84 69.93 31.87 -16.92
C ASP A 84 70.06 30.37 -16.62
N GLU A 85 71.28 29.88 -16.32
CA GLU A 85 71.50 28.47 -15.93
C GLU A 85 70.74 28.12 -14.65
N VAL A 86 70.81 28.96 -13.62
CA VAL A 86 70.06 28.76 -12.36
C VAL A 86 68.56 28.83 -12.61
N SER A 87 68.10 29.81 -13.39
CA SER A 87 66.67 29.96 -13.71
C SER A 87 66.14 28.77 -14.51
N ALA A 88 66.93 28.22 -15.44
CA ALA A 88 66.57 27.04 -16.22
C ALA A 88 66.46 25.78 -15.34
N MET A 89 67.38 25.60 -14.37
CA MET A 89 67.29 24.52 -13.38
C MET A 89 66.05 24.67 -12.51
N ASP A 90 65.74 25.88 -12.05
CA ASP A 90 64.54 26.15 -11.25
C ASP A 90 63.26 25.89 -12.06
N ILE A 91 63.21 26.29 -13.33
CA ILE A 91 62.08 26.00 -14.22
C ILE A 91 61.90 24.49 -14.38
N ASP A 92 62.96 23.70 -14.61
CA ASP A 92 62.83 22.25 -14.76
C ASP A 92 62.30 21.58 -13.47
N THR A 93 62.81 21.98 -12.31
CA THR A 93 62.33 21.44 -11.03
C THR A 93 60.86 21.81 -10.77
N GLN A 94 60.44 23.04 -11.11
CA GLN A 94 59.04 23.45 -10.97
C GLN A 94 58.14 22.73 -11.99
N MET A 95 58.58 22.56 -13.24
CA MET A 95 57.84 21.80 -14.26
C MET A 95 57.60 20.35 -13.82
N ARG A 96 58.61 19.69 -13.24
CA ARG A 96 58.44 18.34 -12.67
C ARG A 96 57.46 18.32 -11.50
N LYS A 97 57.52 19.31 -10.61
CA LYS A 97 56.55 19.43 -9.49
C LYS A 97 55.13 19.63 -10.01
N ILE A 98 54.94 20.50 -10.99
CA ILE A 98 53.65 20.74 -11.63
C ILE A 98 53.13 19.44 -12.25
N GLN A 99 53.96 18.70 -12.99
CA GLN A 99 53.56 17.44 -13.60
C GLN A 99 53.11 16.42 -12.54
N ASN A 100 53.91 16.22 -11.49
CA ASN A 100 53.57 15.30 -10.39
C ASN A 100 52.26 15.69 -9.68
N LEU A 101 52.06 16.98 -9.42
CA LEU A 101 50.82 17.48 -8.81
C LEU A 101 49.63 17.29 -9.75
N THR A 102 49.79 17.55 -11.05
CA THR A 102 48.74 17.34 -12.06
C THR A 102 48.37 15.86 -12.16
N ASP A 103 49.34 14.94 -12.16
CA ASP A 103 49.07 13.49 -12.18
C ASP A 103 48.37 13.04 -10.89
N MET A 104 48.78 13.55 -9.73
CA MET A 104 48.09 13.29 -8.47
C MET A 104 46.65 13.83 -8.47
N ILE A 105 46.42 15.04 -9.00
CA ILE A 105 45.07 15.59 -9.14
C ILE A 105 44.22 14.70 -10.05
N ASN A 106 44.78 14.23 -11.18
CA ASN A 106 44.05 13.36 -12.11
C ASN A 106 43.69 12.01 -11.50
N THR A 107 44.61 11.39 -10.76
CA THR A 107 44.33 10.12 -10.05
C THR A 107 43.28 10.30 -8.94
N LEU A 108 43.33 11.40 -8.19
CA LEU A 108 42.32 11.71 -7.18
C LEU A 108 40.95 12.00 -7.82
N LYS A 109 40.91 12.75 -8.93
CA LYS A 109 39.67 12.96 -9.70
C LYS A 109 39.08 11.65 -10.19
N ALA A 110 39.90 10.73 -10.71
CA ALA A 110 39.45 9.42 -11.14
C ALA A 110 38.85 8.60 -9.98
N LYS A 111 39.51 8.60 -8.80
CA LYS A 111 38.98 7.93 -7.60
C LYS A 111 37.66 8.54 -7.12
N ILE A 112 37.53 9.87 -7.15
CA ILE A 112 36.29 10.56 -6.78
C ILE A 112 35.16 10.16 -7.73
N ASN A 113 35.41 10.16 -9.04
CA ASN A 113 34.42 9.78 -10.04
C ASN A 113 33.99 8.32 -9.87
N GLN A 114 34.95 7.41 -9.65
CA GLN A 114 34.66 6.00 -9.39
C GLN A 114 33.79 5.83 -8.14
N ASN A 115 34.19 6.41 -7.00
CA ASN A 115 33.43 6.33 -5.76
C ASN A 115 32.02 6.95 -5.90
N THR A 116 31.90 8.03 -6.67
CA THR A 116 30.60 8.66 -6.94
C THR A 116 29.70 7.74 -7.77
N SER A 117 30.24 7.07 -8.79
CA SER A 117 29.49 6.10 -9.60
C SER A 117 29.05 4.90 -8.76
N GLU A 118 29.96 4.31 -8.00
CA GLU A 118 29.67 3.16 -7.13
C GLU A 118 28.63 3.50 -6.06
N ALA A 119 28.74 4.68 -5.42
CA ALA A 119 27.76 5.15 -4.46
C ALA A 119 26.38 5.38 -5.11
N GLN A 120 26.34 5.91 -6.34
CA GLN A 120 25.10 6.12 -7.08
C GLN A 120 24.43 4.79 -7.43
N GLU A 121 25.19 3.80 -7.89
CA GLU A 121 24.69 2.46 -8.20
C GLU A 121 24.16 1.76 -6.94
N ALA A 122 24.90 1.78 -5.84
CA ALA A 122 24.48 1.20 -4.57
C ALA A 122 23.19 1.86 -4.03
N ASN A 123 23.08 3.18 -4.14
CA ASN A 123 21.89 3.92 -3.74
C ASN A 123 20.68 3.58 -4.64
N ASN A 124 20.89 3.47 -5.95
CA ASN A 124 19.84 3.09 -6.89
C ASN A 124 19.33 1.67 -6.60
N ALA A 125 20.23 0.69 -6.43
CA ALA A 125 19.87 -0.68 -6.10
C ALA A 125 19.11 -0.78 -4.76
N THR A 126 19.55 -0.05 -3.73
CA THR A 126 18.86 0.00 -2.44
C THR A 126 17.47 0.60 -2.57
N LYS A 127 17.31 1.65 -3.38
CA LYS A 127 16.02 2.29 -3.66
C LYS A 127 15.07 1.35 -4.40
N GLU A 128 15.55 0.64 -5.41
CA GLU A 128 14.76 -0.36 -6.14
C GLU A 128 14.28 -1.49 -5.24
N ASN A 129 15.18 -2.04 -4.40
CA ASN A 129 14.81 -3.07 -3.42
C ASN A 129 13.77 -2.58 -2.43
N ARG A 130 13.91 -1.35 -1.92
CA ARG A 130 12.94 -0.71 -1.03
C ARG A 130 11.57 -0.57 -1.72
N ASP A 131 11.55 -0.12 -2.96
CA ASP A 131 10.32 0.09 -3.72
C ASP A 131 9.63 -1.23 -4.07
N MET A 132 10.40 -2.27 -4.39
CA MET A 132 9.89 -3.63 -4.57
C MET A 132 9.28 -4.18 -3.28
N MET A 133 9.99 -4.06 -2.16
CA MET A 133 9.50 -4.50 -0.85
C MET A 133 8.21 -3.77 -0.46
N ASN A 134 8.13 -2.46 -0.71
CA ASN A 134 6.91 -1.68 -0.48
C ASN A 134 5.73 -2.17 -1.32
N LYS A 135 5.95 -2.53 -2.61
CA LYS A 135 4.89 -3.12 -3.44
C LYS A 135 4.40 -4.45 -2.86
N HIS A 136 5.31 -5.33 -2.46
CA HIS A 136 4.96 -6.60 -1.81
C HIS A 136 4.21 -6.38 -0.50
N PHE A 137 4.62 -5.41 0.32
CA PHE A 137 3.93 -5.06 1.55
C PHE A 137 2.50 -4.58 1.30
N HIS A 138 2.30 -3.69 0.31
CA HIS A 138 0.97 -3.21 -0.04
C HIS A 138 0.07 -4.31 -0.59
N GLU A 139 0.59 -5.18 -1.44
CA GLU A 139 -0.14 -6.33 -1.97
C GLU A 139 -0.56 -7.29 -0.85
N LEU A 140 0.38 -7.65 0.04
CA LEU A 140 0.07 -8.51 1.16
C LEU A 140 -0.96 -7.88 2.11
N LYS A 141 -0.84 -6.58 2.39
CA LYS A 141 -1.80 -5.85 3.22
C LYS A 141 -3.20 -5.84 2.58
N TYR A 142 -3.27 -5.71 1.26
CA TYR A 142 -4.52 -5.78 0.52
C TYR A 142 -5.14 -7.18 0.60
N GLN A 143 -4.36 -8.23 0.36
CA GLN A 143 -4.81 -9.62 0.49
C GLN A 143 -5.28 -9.96 1.92
N MET A 144 -4.53 -9.52 2.94
CA MET A 144 -4.93 -9.70 4.34
C MET A 144 -6.27 -9.03 4.63
N LYS A 145 -6.48 -7.79 4.14
CA LYS A 145 -7.74 -7.07 4.32
C LYS A 145 -8.90 -7.78 3.63
N GLN A 146 -8.70 -8.24 2.39
CA GLN A 146 -9.72 -9.01 1.67
C GLN A 146 -10.11 -10.30 2.42
N MET A 147 -9.12 -11.02 2.95
CA MET A 147 -9.35 -12.23 3.74
C MET A 147 -10.09 -11.92 5.03
N GLN A 148 -9.72 -10.85 5.75
CA GLN A 148 -10.44 -10.40 6.94
C GLN A 148 -11.89 -10.04 6.63
N ASP A 149 -12.16 -9.29 5.55
CA ASP A 149 -13.50 -8.91 5.13
C ASP A 149 -14.34 -10.12 4.69
N LEU A 150 -13.73 -11.10 4.02
CA LEU A 150 -14.39 -12.35 3.65
C LEU A 150 -14.73 -13.21 4.88
N MET A 151 -13.78 -13.38 5.80
CA MET A 151 -14.00 -14.13 7.04
C MET A 151 -15.05 -13.47 7.92
N LYS A 152 -15.03 -12.14 8.03
CA LYS A 152 -16.07 -11.37 8.74
C LYS A 152 -17.45 -11.62 8.14
N ARG A 153 -17.59 -11.53 6.81
CA ARG A 153 -18.86 -11.81 6.11
C ARG A 153 -19.34 -13.25 6.34
N LYS A 154 -18.44 -14.23 6.23
CA LYS A 154 -18.77 -15.65 6.47
C LYS A 154 -19.23 -15.89 7.90
N LEU A 155 -18.52 -15.32 8.88
CA LEU A 155 -18.88 -15.43 10.30
C LEU A 155 -20.26 -14.79 10.56
N THR A 156 -20.50 -13.58 10.07
CA THR A 156 -21.81 -12.93 10.21
C THR A 156 -22.92 -13.78 9.59
N LYS A 157 -22.72 -14.32 8.38
CA LYS A 157 -23.70 -15.20 7.73
C LYS A 157 -23.98 -16.45 8.56
N LEU A 158 -22.95 -17.13 9.04
CA LEU A 158 -23.07 -18.33 9.86
C LEU A 158 -23.83 -18.04 11.16
N THR A 159 -23.49 -16.96 11.86
CA THR A 159 -24.14 -16.57 13.11
C THR A 159 -25.63 -16.29 12.90
N VAL A 160 -26.00 -15.54 11.85
CA VAL A 160 -27.41 -15.23 11.54
C VAL A 160 -28.19 -16.51 11.20
N GLN A 161 -27.63 -17.37 10.35
CA GLN A 161 -28.28 -18.63 9.95
C GLN A 161 -28.44 -19.60 11.13
N SER A 162 -27.41 -19.70 11.98
CA SER A 162 -27.45 -20.51 13.19
C SER A 162 -28.52 -20.00 14.16
N ASN A 163 -28.53 -18.69 14.46
CA ASN A 163 -29.53 -18.10 15.35
C ASN A 163 -30.95 -18.27 14.83
N SER A 164 -31.18 -18.07 13.52
CA SER A 164 -32.50 -18.30 12.90
C SER A 164 -32.94 -19.76 13.03
N SER A 165 -32.01 -20.70 12.85
CA SER A 165 -32.28 -22.14 13.02
C SER A 165 -32.62 -22.48 14.47
N ILE A 166 -31.86 -21.92 15.43
CA ILE A 166 -32.11 -22.07 16.86
C ILE A 166 -33.50 -21.53 17.23
N GLU A 167 -33.89 -20.36 16.74
CA GLU A 167 -35.22 -19.80 16.97
C GLU A 167 -36.33 -20.67 16.39
N CYS A 168 -36.15 -21.20 15.17
CA CYS A 168 -37.10 -22.13 14.57
C CYS A 168 -37.27 -23.40 15.41
N LEU A 169 -36.16 -23.98 15.89
CA LEU A 169 -36.17 -25.17 16.75
C LEU A 169 -36.84 -24.87 18.09
N ARG A 170 -36.57 -23.72 18.72
CA ARG A 170 -37.25 -23.29 19.96
C ARG A 170 -38.76 -23.19 19.77
N LYS A 171 -39.24 -22.60 18.67
CA LYS A 171 -40.68 -22.54 18.35
C LYS A 171 -41.29 -23.93 18.20
N LYS A 172 -40.57 -24.89 17.59
CA LYS A 172 -41.03 -26.29 17.50
C LYS A 172 -41.05 -26.96 18.88
N GLU A 173 -40.03 -26.74 19.69
CA GLU A 173 -39.94 -27.24 21.06
C GLU A 173 -41.12 -26.74 21.92
N GLU A 174 -41.46 -25.45 21.83
CA GLU A 174 -42.61 -24.89 22.52
C GLU A 174 -43.94 -25.55 22.10
N LYS A 175 -44.14 -25.78 20.79
CA LYS A 175 -45.32 -26.49 20.29
C LYS A 175 -45.41 -27.91 20.83
N VAL A 176 -44.30 -28.66 20.81
CA VAL A 176 -44.26 -30.02 21.36
C VAL A 176 -44.55 -30.00 22.86
N LYS A 177 -43.96 -29.08 23.62
CA LYS A 177 -44.26 -28.91 25.06
C LYS A 177 -45.73 -28.58 25.33
N LEU A 178 -46.37 -27.82 24.45
CA LEU A 178 -47.79 -27.51 24.57
C LEU A 178 -48.64 -28.75 24.29
N ILE A 179 -48.34 -29.50 23.21
CA ILE A 179 -49.04 -30.75 22.87
C ILE A 179 -48.94 -31.75 24.03
N LEU A 180 -47.74 -31.91 24.60
CA LEU A 180 -47.53 -32.80 25.76
C LEU A 180 -48.35 -32.35 26.97
N ARG A 181 -48.30 -31.06 27.34
CA ARG A 181 -49.11 -30.53 28.45
C ARG A 181 -50.61 -30.72 28.23
N LEU A 182 -51.10 -30.46 27.03
CA LEU A 182 -52.51 -30.69 26.68
C LEU A 182 -52.85 -32.18 26.78
N SER A 183 -51.99 -33.06 26.28
CA SER A 183 -52.21 -34.51 26.38
C SER A 183 -52.27 -34.99 27.84
N GLU A 184 -51.42 -34.46 28.72
CA GLU A 184 -51.46 -34.76 30.16
C GLU A 184 -52.73 -34.24 30.83
N MET A 185 -53.18 -33.03 30.46
CA MET A 185 -54.42 -32.46 30.98
C MET A 185 -55.64 -33.26 30.52
N CYS A 186 -55.71 -33.63 29.24
CA CYS A 186 -56.76 -34.48 28.70
C CYS A 186 -56.76 -35.86 29.37
N ARG A 187 -55.58 -36.46 29.58
CA ARG A 187 -55.42 -37.77 30.23
C ARG A 187 -55.97 -37.83 31.65
N LYS A 188 -56.05 -36.71 32.37
CA LYS A 188 -56.71 -36.65 33.70
C LYS A 188 -58.22 -36.86 33.64
N LEU A 189 -58.86 -36.56 32.51
CA LEU A 189 -60.31 -36.66 32.32
C LEU A 189 -60.73 -38.00 31.69
N GLU A 190 -59.78 -38.83 31.28
CA GLU A 190 -60.02 -40.15 30.72
C GLU A 190 -60.34 -41.18 31.81
N THR A 191 -61.16 -42.15 31.47
CA THR A 191 -61.46 -43.28 32.37
C THR A 191 -60.25 -44.20 32.52
N GLU A 192 -60.20 -45.01 33.58
CA GLU A 192 -59.11 -45.98 33.75
C GLU A 192 -59.05 -47.01 32.60
N GLU A 193 -60.21 -47.40 32.06
CA GLU A 193 -60.30 -48.26 30.89
C GLU A 193 -59.61 -47.62 29.67
N GLU A 194 -59.88 -46.35 29.38
CA GLU A 194 -59.27 -45.61 28.27
C GLU A 194 -57.77 -45.33 28.44
N LYS A 195 -57.27 -45.38 29.69
CA LYS A 195 -55.83 -45.25 29.99
C LYS A 195 -55.10 -46.56 29.79
N ILE A 196 -55.75 -47.70 30.07
CA ILE A 196 -55.17 -49.05 29.99
C ILE A 196 -55.29 -49.60 28.56
N LEU A 197 -56.43 -49.36 27.90
CA LEU A 197 -56.68 -49.75 26.52
C LEU A 197 -57.04 -48.52 25.66
N PRO A 198 -56.05 -47.67 25.29
CA PRO A 198 -56.31 -46.44 24.54
C PRO A 198 -56.78 -46.66 23.10
N PHE A 199 -56.52 -47.85 22.55
CA PHE A 199 -56.82 -48.19 21.17
C PHE A 199 -57.77 -49.39 21.16
N TYR A 200 -59.00 -49.14 20.70
CA TYR A 200 -60.03 -50.17 20.57
C TYR A 200 -59.74 -51.04 19.35
N ALA A 201 -60.14 -52.31 19.43
CA ALA A 201 -60.10 -53.21 18.30
C ALA A 201 -60.91 -52.60 17.14
N SER A 202 -60.37 -52.75 15.93
CA SER A 202 -61.08 -52.35 14.73
C SER A 202 -62.41 -53.09 14.65
N SER A 203 -63.50 -52.37 14.38
CA SER A 203 -64.79 -53.01 14.09
C SER A 203 -64.86 -53.56 12.67
N LEU A 204 -63.80 -53.34 11.88
CA LEU A 204 -63.69 -53.81 10.50
C LEU A 204 -63.27 -55.28 10.49
N SER A 205 -63.82 -56.02 9.54
CA SER A 205 -63.37 -57.35 9.20
C SER A 205 -61.98 -57.30 8.55
N GLN A 206 -61.26 -58.43 8.60
CA GLN A 206 -59.94 -58.54 7.99
C GLN A 206 -59.95 -58.23 6.48
N GLU A 207 -61.05 -58.57 5.79
CA GLU A 207 -61.26 -58.25 4.38
C GLU A 207 -61.36 -56.73 4.15
N GLU A 208 -62.13 -56.01 4.98
CA GLU A 208 -62.26 -54.55 4.90
C GLU A 208 -60.95 -53.82 5.25
N GLU A 209 -60.16 -54.36 6.18
CA GLU A 209 -58.83 -53.80 6.50
C GLU A 209 -57.85 -53.97 5.34
N GLU A 210 -57.87 -55.12 4.65
CA GLU A 210 -57.05 -55.38 3.47
C GLU A 210 -57.46 -54.48 2.29
N GLU A 211 -58.76 -54.22 2.10
CA GLU A 211 -59.27 -53.28 1.08
C GLU A 211 -58.83 -51.83 1.35
N ILE A 212 -58.90 -51.36 2.60
CA ILE A 212 -58.45 -50.01 2.96
C ILE A 212 -56.94 -49.86 2.75
N GLN A 213 -56.15 -50.89 3.11
CA GLN A 213 -54.71 -50.90 2.86
C GLN A 213 -54.40 -50.82 1.37
N GLN A 214 -55.12 -51.57 0.52
CA GLN A 214 -54.96 -51.51 -0.94
C GLN A 214 -55.33 -50.14 -1.50
N ALA A 215 -56.44 -49.55 -1.05
CA ALA A 215 -56.87 -48.20 -1.45
C ALA A 215 -55.88 -47.09 -1.04
N LEU A 216 -55.11 -47.28 0.04
CA LEU A 216 -54.04 -46.36 0.45
C LEU A 216 -52.91 -46.26 -0.58
N PHE A 217 -52.59 -47.38 -1.25
CA PHE A 217 -51.56 -47.46 -2.30
C PHE A 217 -52.04 -46.93 -3.65
N GLU A 218 -53.36 -46.79 -3.83
CA GLU A 218 -53.92 -46.15 -5.02
C GLU A 218 -53.62 -44.65 -5.06
N LYS A 219 -53.55 -44.13 -6.28
CA LYS A 219 -53.31 -42.71 -6.53
C LYS A 219 -54.54 -41.92 -6.04
N PRO A 220 -54.38 -40.94 -5.14
CA PRO A 220 -55.51 -40.23 -4.57
C PRO A 220 -56.28 -39.51 -5.69
N GLY A 221 -57.58 -39.80 -5.79
CA GLY A 221 -58.45 -39.22 -6.82
C GLY A 221 -58.83 -37.76 -6.58
N SER A 222 -58.52 -37.20 -5.40
CA SER A 222 -58.84 -35.82 -5.02
C SER A 222 -57.73 -35.19 -4.17
N GLU A 223 -57.64 -33.86 -4.19
CA GLU A 223 -56.70 -33.08 -3.37
C GLU A 223 -56.90 -33.33 -1.86
N LEU A 224 -58.15 -33.59 -1.44
CA LEU A 224 -58.47 -33.95 -0.06
C LEU A 224 -57.88 -35.32 0.31
N ALA A 225 -57.97 -36.31 -0.57
CA ALA A 225 -57.42 -37.64 -0.33
C ALA A 225 -55.89 -37.62 -0.22
N ASP A 226 -55.22 -36.73 -0.97
CA ASP A 226 -53.77 -36.54 -0.89
C ASP A 226 -53.37 -35.87 0.44
N ALA A 227 -54.09 -34.82 0.86
CA ALA A 227 -53.88 -34.18 2.16
C ALA A 227 -54.17 -35.12 3.34
N MET A 228 -55.12 -36.04 3.21
CA MET A 228 -55.41 -37.05 4.24
C MET A 228 -54.27 -38.05 4.42
N LYS A 229 -53.39 -38.27 3.42
CA LYS A 229 -52.22 -39.15 3.55
C LYS A 229 -51.25 -38.66 4.64
N ASP A 230 -51.10 -37.33 4.78
CA ASP A 230 -50.25 -36.73 5.81
C ASP A 230 -50.74 -36.99 7.24
N TYR A 231 -52.02 -37.35 7.41
CA TYR A 231 -52.66 -37.59 8.70
C TYR A 231 -52.93 -39.07 9.00
N LEU A 232 -52.50 -40.00 8.14
CA LEU A 232 -52.66 -41.45 8.38
C LEU A 232 -52.06 -41.88 9.73
N SER A 233 -50.94 -41.27 10.13
CA SER A 233 -50.31 -41.53 11.43
C SER A 233 -51.17 -41.16 12.64
N LEU A 234 -52.25 -40.39 12.46
CA LEU A 234 -53.20 -39.98 13.49
C LEU A 234 -54.47 -40.85 13.52
N GLU A 235 -54.56 -41.96 12.77
CA GLU A 235 -55.76 -42.81 12.73
C GLU A 235 -56.22 -43.23 14.14
N ASN A 236 -55.28 -43.67 14.98
CA ASN A 236 -55.56 -44.07 16.36
C ASN A 236 -56.04 -42.92 17.25
N PHE A 237 -55.56 -41.69 16.99
CA PHE A 237 -56.07 -40.50 17.68
C PHE A 237 -57.54 -40.27 17.34
N TRP A 238 -57.92 -40.39 16.06
CA TRP A 238 -59.30 -40.22 15.61
C TRP A 238 -60.22 -41.33 16.09
N LYS A 239 -59.77 -42.59 16.12
CA LYS A 239 -60.53 -43.70 16.73
C LYS A 239 -60.90 -43.37 18.18
N ARG A 240 -59.91 -42.90 18.96
CA ARG A 240 -60.10 -42.52 20.36
C ARG A 240 -61.03 -41.32 20.53
N TYR A 241 -60.86 -40.29 19.71
CA TYR A 241 -61.72 -39.10 19.70
C TYR A 241 -63.18 -39.46 19.40
N ASN A 242 -63.41 -40.27 18.36
CA ASN A 242 -64.76 -40.68 17.96
C ASN A 242 -65.45 -41.53 19.03
N LYS A 243 -64.72 -42.41 19.72
CA LYS A 243 -65.25 -43.19 20.84
C LYS A 243 -65.76 -42.29 21.97
N VAL A 244 -64.93 -41.34 22.42
CA VAL A 244 -65.33 -40.38 23.47
C VAL A 244 -66.51 -39.50 23.01
N LEU A 245 -66.57 -39.15 21.72
CA LEU A 245 -67.69 -38.41 21.17
C LEU A 245 -69.00 -39.21 21.22
N LEU A 246 -68.97 -40.51 20.89
CA LEU A 246 -70.12 -41.40 21.00
C LEU A 246 -70.57 -41.57 22.45
N ASP A 247 -69.63 -41.72 23.39
CA ASP A 247 -69.92 -41.81 24.82
C ASP A 247 -70.60 -40.53 25.32
N LYS A 248 -70.06 -39.36 24.94
CA LYS A 248 -70.67 -38.06 25.26
C LYS A 248 -72.10 -37.96 24.77
N VAL A 249 -72.36 -38.31 23.50
CA VAL A 249 -73.71 -38.26 22.91
C VAL A 249 -74.66 -39.21 23.64
N SER A 250 -74.18 -40.38 24.05
CA SER A 250 -74.96 -41.35 24.82
C SER A 250 -75.33 -40.83 26.21
N LEU A 251 -74.36 -40.23 26.92
CA LEU A 251 -74.59 -39.59 28.22
C LEU A 251 -75.55 -38.40 28.13
N ASP A 252 -75.42 -37.57 27.10
CA ASP A 252 -76.33 -36.43 26.87
C ASP A 252 -77.77 -36.92 26.65
N LYS A 253 -77.95 -38.01 25.90
CA LYS A 253 -79.26 -38.63 25.71
C LYS A 253 -79.84 -39.20 27.00
N GLU A 254 -79.04 -39.92 27.79
CA GLU A 254 -79.48 -40.48 29.07
C GLU A 254 -79.86 -39.38 30.06
N LYS A 255 -79.04 -38.34 30.17
CA LYS A 255 -79.34 -37.14 30.97
C LYS A 255 -80.67 -36.51 30.55
N HIS A 256 -80.92 -36.41 29.25
CA HIS A 256 -82.18 -35.87 28.75
C HIS A 256 -83.38 -36.74 29.16
N MET A 257 -83.28 -38.07 28.99
CA MET A 257 -84.34 -39.01 29.40
C MET A 257 -84.61 -38.93 30.91
N LEU A 258 -83.57 -38.98 31.75
CA LEU A 258 -83.69 -38.86 33.20
C LEU A 258 -84.28 -37.51 33.62
N SER A 259 -83.93 -36.43 32.92
CA SER A 259 -84.51 -35.11 33.18
C SER A 259 -86.00 -35.06 32.85
N THR A 260 -86.42 -35.69 31.74
CA THR A 260 -87.84 -35.80 31.38
C THR A 260 -88.61 -36.65 32.38
N GLU A 261 -88.06 -37.81 32.77
CA GLU A 261 -88.67 -38.68 33.78
C GLU A 261 -88.77 -37.98 35.14
N ASN A 262 -87.72 -37.29 35.58
CA ASN A 262 -87.75 -36.51 36.82
C ASN A 262 -88.83 -35.42 36.79
N ALA A 263 -88.99 -34.73 35.67
CA ALA A 263 -90.06 -33.75 35.49
C ALA A 263 -91.45 -34.40 35.56
N GLN A 264 -91.63 -35.58 34.95
CA GLN A 264 -92.89 -36.34 35.02
C GLN A 264 -93.18 -36.82 36.44
N LEU A 265 -92.19 -37.36 37.16
CA LEU A 265 -92.33 -37.81 38.54
C LEU A 265 -92.66 -36.64 39.47
N ARG A 266 -92.04 -35.47 39.29
CA ARG A 266 -92.39 -34.25 40.04
C ARG A 266 -93.83 -33.81 39.77
N LEU A 267 -94.29 -33.93 38.52
CA LEU A 267 -95.67 -33.62 38.16
C LEU A 267 -96.66 -34.60 38.78
N LEU A 268 -96.36 -35.90 38.76
CA LEU A 268 -97.20 -36.94 39.36
C LEU A 268 -97.22 -36.82 40.89
N LEU A 269 -96.09 -36.49 41.52
CA LEU A 269 -96.02 -36.20 42.94
C LEU A 269 -96.84 -34.95 43.29
N LYS A 270 -96.75 -33.89 42.48
CA LYS A 270 -97.62 -32.70 42.64
C LYS A 270 -99.09 -33.12 42.61
N GLN A 271 -99.50 -33.87 41.57
CA GLN A 271 -100.87 -34.35 41.43
C GLN A 271 -101.33 -35.23 42.62
N TYR A 272 -100.46 -36.09 43.16
CA TYR A 272 -100.77 -36.91 44.32
C TYR A 272 -100.95 -36.07 45.59
N LEU A 273 -100.05 -35.10 45.83
CA LEU A 273 -100.16 -34.18 46.96
C LEU A 273 -101.43 -33.33 46.86
N ASP A 274 -101.75 -32.83 45.67
CA ASP A 274 -102.99 -32.11 45.36
C ASP A 274 -104.24 -33.02 45.55
N GLY A 275 -104.12 -34.33 45.34
CA GLY A 275 -105.21 -35.28 45.56
C GLY A 275 -105.50 -35.61 47.04
N ILE A 276 -104.55 -35.38 47.95
CA ILE A 276 -104.67 -35.68 49.38
C ILE A 276 -104.83 -34.42 50.23
N SER A 277 -104.29 -33.29 49.76
CA SER A 277 -104.41 -31.99 50.42
C SER A 277 -105.51 -31.16 49.77
N VAL A 278 -106.33 -30.48 50.57
CA VAL A 278 -107.32 -29.52 50.07
C VAL A 278 -106.66 -28.14 49.97
N ASN A 279 -106.23 -27.78 48.76
CA ASN A 279 -105.65 -26.46 48.45
C ASN A 279 -106.55 -25.68 47.47
N ASP A 280 -106.43 -24.36 47.43
CA ASP A 280 -107.24 -23.49 46.55
C ASP A 280 -107.07 -23.81 45.05
N GLU A 281 -105.88 -24.23 44.62
CA GLU A 281 -105.64 -24.71 43.24
C GLU A 281 -106.43 -25.99 42.91
N VAL A 282 -106.69 -26.84 43.91
CA VAL A 282 -107.43 -28.11 43.77
C VAL A 282 -108.93 -27.88 43.76
N MET A 283 -109.42 -26.88 44.52
CA MET A 283 -110.83 -26.50 44.55
C MET A 283 -111.27 -25.69 43.32
N SER A 284 -110.33 -25.02 42.65
CA SER A 284 -110.58 -24.27 41.41
C SER A 284 -110.46 -25.11 40.13
N SER A 285 -109.83 -26.29 40.21
CA SER A 285 -109.70 -27.24 39.11
C SER A 285 -110.69 -28.41 39.25
N ALA A 286 -110.92 -29.17 38.16
CA ALA A 286 -111.87 -30.28 38.18
C ALA A 286 -111.39 -31.39 39.14
N ASN A 287 -112.11 -31.55 40.25
CA ASN A 287 -111.72 -32.40 41.37
C ASN A 287 -112.85 -33.38 41.77
N PRO A 288 -112.52 -34.56 42.34
CA PRO A 288 -113.50 -35.54 42.77
C PRO A 288 -114.19 -35.16 44.11
N LEU A 289 -113.70 -34.13 44.79
CA LEU A 289 -114.19 -33.67 46.09
C LEU A 289 -115.49 -32.84 46.00
N PHE A 290 -115.85 -32.35 44.81
CA PHE A 290 -117.04 -31.53 44.58
C PHE A 290 -118.06 -32.27 43.69
N ILE A 291 -119.12 -32.79 44.30
CA ILE A 291 -120.17 -33.58 43.62
C ILE A 291 -121.49 -32.80 43.64
N ILE A 292 -122.06 -32.53 42.46
CA ILE A 292 -123.38 -31.89 42.32
C ILE A 292 -124.29 -32.86 41.57
N ASN A 293 -125.47 -33.18 42.15
CA ASN A 293 -126.49 -34.04 41.53
C ASN A 293 -125.98 -35.42 41.06
N ASN A 294 -125.24 -36.13 41.93
CA ASN A 294 -124.69 -37.47 41.66
C ASN A 294 -123.80 -37.58 40.39
N ARG A 295 -123.27 -36.45 39.89
CA ARG A 295 -122.30 -36.43 38.80
C ARG A 295 -121.01 -35.79 39.29
N THR A 296 -119.90 -36.51 39.14
CA THR A 296 -118.55 -36.01 39.38
C THR A 296 -118.03 -35.32 38.12
N ASN A 297 -117.27 -34.23 38.27
CA ASN A 297 -116.66 -33.50 37.16
C ASN A 297 -115.37 -34.19 36.63
N VAL A 298 -115.03 -35.36 37.18
CA VAL A 298 -113.83 -36.14 36.86
C VAL A 298 -114.21 -37.38 36.04
N SER A 299 -113.47 -37.66 34.98
CA SER A 299 -113.62 -38.88 34.18
C SER A 299 -112.86 -40.04 34.82
N HIS A 300 -113.58 -41.06 35.33
CA HIS A 300 -112.98 -42.30 35.80
C HIS A 300 -112.60 -43.20 34.61
N ASN A 301 -111.46 -42.95 33.98
CA ASN A 301 -110.86 -43.91 33.06
C ASN A 301 -110.06 -44.96 33.86
N ILE A 302 -110.64 -46.13 34.07
CA ILE A 302 -109.92 -47.31 34.56
C ILE A 302 -108.89 -47.68 33.48
N LEU A 303 -107.60 -47.51 33.80
CA LEU A 303 -106.49 -47.93 32.95
C LEU A 303 -106.54 -49.45 32.78
N GLN A 304 -107.03 -49.95 31.63
CA GLN A 304 -106.82 -51.34 31.26
C GLN A 304 -105.32 -51.61 31.05
N PRO A 305 -104.78 -52.74 31.51
CA PRO A 305 -103.37 -53.07 31.32
C PRO A 305 -103.09 -53.27 29.82
N LYS A 306 -102.26 -52.39 29.24
CA LYS A 306 -101.77 -52.55 27.87
C LYS A 306 -100.98 -53.86 27.78
N LYS A 307 -101.38 -54.74 26.85
CA LYS A 307 -100.69 -55.99 26.55
C LYS A 307 -99.21 -55.72 26.25
N ARG A 308 -98.34 -56.42 26.98
CA ARG A 308 -96.88 -56.42 26.86
C ARG A 308 -96.50 -56.83 25.44
N ILE A 309 -95.95 -55.90 24.66
CA ILE A 309 -95.40 -56.19 23.33
C ILE A 309 -94.17 -57.10 23.53
N GLN A 310 -94.22 -58.32 22.99
CA GLN A 310 -93.09 -59.24 22.95
C GLN A 310 -91.98 -58.64 22.08
N ARG A 311 -90.76 -58.57 22.61
CA ARG A 311 -89.56 -58.34 21.81
C ARG A 311 -89.38 -59.56 20.91
N ILE A 312 -89.36 -59.33 19.60
CA ILE A 312 -88.93 -60.31 18.61
C ILE A 312 -87.41 -60.40 18.74
N ASN A 313 -86.91 -61.64 18.86
CA ASN A 313 -85.49 -61.98 18.79
C ASN A 313 -84.92 -61.65 17.41
#